data_AF-M1ZZ02-F1
#
_entry.id   AF-M1ZZ02-F1
#
_cell.length_a   1.000
_cell.length_b   1.000
_cell.length_c   1.000
_cell.angle_alpha   90.00
_cell.angle_beta   90.00
_cell.angle_gamma   90.00
#
_symmetry.space_group_name_H-M   'P 1'
#
loop_
_entity.id
_entity.type
_entity.pdbx_description
1 polymer ?
#
loop_
_entity_poly.entity_id
_entity_poly.type
_entity_poly.pdbx_seq_one_letter_code
_entity_poly.pdbx_strand_id
1 'polypeptide(L)' 'MSICELLPGQTAKISSISGNEKLVKRLMALGCIEGTEISLKKGPL' A
#
# COMPACT_ATOMS: atom_id res chain seq x y z
N MET A 1 -3.66 -8.83 -6.88
CA MET A 1 -3.76 -8.66 -5.42
C MET A 1 -3.94 -7.19 -5.11
N SER A 2 -4.99 -6.85 -4.38
CA SER A 2 -5.21 -5.53 -3.80
C SER A 2 -4.67 -5.49 -2.37
N ILE A 3 -4.33 -4.30 -1.86
CA ILE A 3 -3.93 -4.12 -0.45
C ILE A 3 -5.02 -4.59 0.53
N CYS A 4 -6.30 -4.56 0.12
CA CYS A 4 -7.42 -5.02 0.93
C CYS A 4 -7.44 -6.54 1.16
N GLU A 5 -6.68 -7.31 0.38
CA GLU A 5 -6.58 -8.76 0.51
C GLU A 5 -5.43 -9.17 1.45
N LEU A 6 -4.59 -8.22 1.87
CA LEU A 6 -3.47 -8.48 2.77
C LEU A 6 -3.97 -8.69 4.21
N LEU A 7 -3.53 -9.73 4.89
CA LEU A 7 -3.88 -9.96 6.30
C LEU A 7 -2.92 -9.21 7.23
N PRO A 8 -3.36 -8.80 8.44
CA PRO A 8 -2.48 -8.20 9.42
C PRO A 8 -1.26 -9.09 9.72
N GLY A 9 -0.07 -8.49 9.71
CA GLY A 9 1.19 -9.22 9.90
C GLY A 9 1.77 -9.82 8.61
N GLN A 10 1.05 -9.80 7.48
CA GLN A 10 1.62 -10.16 6.19
C GLN A 10 2.35 -8.98 5.55
N THR A 11 3.34 -9.33 4.72
CA THR A 11 4.10 -8.39 3.90
C THR A 11 3.81 -8.61 2.41
N ALA A 12 3.92 -7.55 1.63
CA ALA A 12 3.80 -7.58 0.18
C ALA A 12 4.70 -6.51 -0.46
N LYS A 13 5.02 -6.66 -1.75
CA LYS A 13 5.67 -5.61 -2.54
C LYS A 13 4.65 -4.91 -3.43
N ILE A 14 4.74 -3.59 -3.49
CA ILE A 14 3.92 -2.79 -4.41
C ILE A 14 4.41 -3.05 -5.83
N SER A 15 3.52 -3.49 -6.71
CA SER A 15 3.77 -3.56 -8.16
C SER A 15 3.29 -2.30 -8.88
N SER A 16 2.16 -1.75 -8.45
CA SER A 16 1.55 -0.56 -9.05
C SER A 16 0.50 0.03 -8.10
N ILE A 17 0.24 1.34 -8.21
CA ILE A 17 -0.86 2.00 -7.50
C ILE A 17 -1.82 2.60 -8.53
N SER A 18 -3.08 2.21 -8.46
CA SER A 18 -4.13 2.64 -9.38
C SER A 18 -5.36 3.12 -8.60
N GLY A 19 -6.08 4.11 -9.14
CA GLY A 19 -7.28 4.67 -8.52
C GLY A 19 -7.38 6.18 -8.70
N ASN A 20 -7.95 6.87 -7.72
CA ASN A 20 -8.08 8.33 -7.75
C ASN A 20 -6.70 9.02 -7.86
N GLU A 21 -6.51 9.86 -8.86
CA GLU A 21 -5.22 10.49 -9.17
C GLU A 21 -4.63 11.28 -7.99
N LYS A 22 -5.47 12.00 -7.23
CA LYS A 22 -5.03 12.79 -6.06
C LYS A 22 -4.49 11.87 -4.96
N LEU A 23 -5.13 10.72 -4.74
CA LEU A 23 -4.68 9.72 -3.79
C LEU A 23 -3.38 9.06 -4.25
N VAL A 24 -3.30 8.65 -5.52
CA VAL A 24 -2.10 8.04 -6.12
C VAL A 24 -0.88 8.95 -5.95
N LYS A 25 -1.01 10.24 -6.31
CA LYS A 25 0.06 11.24 -6.14
C LYS A 25 0.51 11.38 -4.68
N ARG A 26 -0.43 11.36 -3.73
CA ARG A 26 -0.13 11.45 -2.30
C ARG A 26 0.60 10.20 -1.79
N LEU A 27 0.17 9.01 -2.19
CA LEU A 27 0.82 7.75 -1.81
C LEU A 27 2.24 7.67 -2.37
N MET A 28 2.45 8.06 -3.63
CA MET A 28 3.78 8.13 -4.24
C MET A 28 4.70 9.10 -3.49
N ALA A 29 4.20 10.28 -3.10
CA ALA A 29 4.96 11.26 -2.32
C ALA A 29 5.34 10.77 -0.91
N LEU A 30 4.59 9.81 -0.35
CA LEU A 30 4.90 9.16 0.93
C LEU A 30 5.87 7.97 0.79
N GLY A 31 6.29 7.61 -0.43
CA GLY A 31 7.20 6.50 -0.70
C GLY A 31 6.51 5.18 -1.05
N CYS A 32 5.20 5.18 -1.26
CA CYS A 32 4.51 4.03 -1.84
C CYS A 32 4.77 4.00 -3.36
N ILE A 33 5.87 3.37 -3.77
CA ILE A 33 6.30 3.23 -5.17
C ILE A 33 6.53 1.75 -5.50
N GLU A 34 6.71 1.44 -6.77
CA GLU A 34 7.01 0.08 -7.22
C GLU A 34 8.25 -0.49 -6.51
N GLY A 35 8.16 -1.74 -6.06
CA GLY A 35 9.21 -2.43 -5.33
C GLY A 35 9.22 -2.17 -3.82
N THR A 36 8.52 -1.14 -3.32
CA THR A 36 8.42 -0.87 -1.88
C THR A 36 7.73 -2.04 -1.18
N GLU A 37 8.37 -2.56 -0.13
CA GLU A 37 7.77 -3.55 0.76
C GLU A 37 6.86 -2.87 1.78
N ILE A 38 5.66 -3.41 1.96
CA ILE A 38 4.65 -2.93 2.90
C ILE A 38 4.20 -4.06 3.82
N SER A 39 3.76 -3.69 5.02
CA SER A 39 3.14 -4.61 5.99
C SER A 39 1.80 -4.06 6.44
N LEU A 40 0.76 -4.89 6.49
CA LEU A 40 -0.51 -4.45 7.09
C LEU A 40 -0.42 -4.55 8.61
N LYS A 41 -0.57 -3.41 9.30
CA LYS A 41 -0.70 -3.35 10.76
C LYS A 41 -2.16 -3.18 11.14
N LYS A 42 -2.61 -3.90 12.17
CA LYS A 42 -3.91 -3.64 12.78
C LYS A 42 -3.86 -2.27 13.47
N GLY A 43 -4.80 -1.39 13.15
CA GLY A 43 -4.88 -0.07 13.79
C GLY A 43 -5.17 -0.20 15.29
N PRO A 44 -4.81 0.82 16.10
CA PRO A 44 -5.25 0.88 17.48
C PRO A 44 -6.78 1.00 17.49
N LEU A 45 -7.45 0.03 18.11
CA LEU A 45 -8.86 0.12 18.49
C LEU A 45 -8.96 0.89 19.81
#